data_AF-A0A969L5E7-F1
#
_entry.id   AF-A0A969L5E7-F1
#
_cell.length_a   1.000
_cell.length_b   1.000
_cell.length_c   1.000
_cell.angle_alpha   90.00
_cell.angle_beta   90.00
_cell.angle_gamma   90.00
#
_symmetry.space_group_name_H-M   'P 1'
#
loop_
_entity.id
_entity.type
_entity.pdbx_description
1 polymer ?
#
loop_
_entity_poly.entity_id
_entity_poly.type
_entity_poly.pdbx_seq_one_letter_code
_entity_poly.pdbx_strand_id
1 'polypeptide(L)'
;MRAEGGKKASALQPQPLDPDRSPRAYFLGGTLVLEGVPRDAAPPAPFRWLNARWRCPAVHYRTIRPWLKVQNIRNTIPRWRDLSLRLSDERAPHAYQTEALAAWLAGERWGSVILPTGAGKTFVALQAIAATPVSTLVVVPTLDLLHQWYALLENAFQMPIGVWYGQEKKLEPLTVTTYPSAYAQAETLGDQFKLIIFDEIHHLPAPSWHEIA
;
A
#
# COMPACT_ATOMS: atom_id res chain seq x y z
N MET A 1 18.84 12.48 -74.77
CA MET A 1 18.24 13.15 -73.58
C MET A 1 17.10 12.28 -73.04
N ARG A 2 17.38 11.44 -72.04
CA ARG A 2 16.41 10.84 -71.11
C ARG A 2 17.23 10.24 -69.96
N ALA A 3 17.15 10.88 -68.81
CA ALA A 3 17.89 10.53 -67.61
C ALA A 3 17.14 9.47 -66.80
N GLU A 4 17.90 8.51 -66.30
CA GLU A 4 17.51 7.52 -65.30
C GLU A 4 17.16 8.21 -63.97
N GLY A 5 16.11 7.73 -63.31
CA GLY A 5 15.67 8.24 -62.01
C GLY A 5 15.26 7.09 -61.10
N GLY A 6 16.25 6.35 -60.59
CA GLY A 6 16.04 5.34 -59.56
C GLY A 6 15.56 5.98 -58.25
N LYS A 7 14.33 5.66 -57.84
CA LYS A 7 13.83 5.99 -56.50
C LYS A 7 14.49 5.05 -55.49
N LYS A 8 15.48 5.59 -54.75
CA LYS A 8 15.97 4.96 -53.51
C LYS A 8 14.82 4.87 -52.51
N ALA A 9 14.47 3.65 -52.11
CA ALA A 9 13.67 3.40 -50.92
C ALA A 9 14.46 3.92 -49.71
N SER A 10 13.99 5.00 -49.11
CA SER A 10 14.53 5.53 -47.86
C SER A 10 14.12 4.58 -46.74
N ALA A 11 15.08 3.79 -46.23
CA ALA A 11 14.89 2.98 -45.05
C ALA A 11 14.52 3.90 -43.87
N LEU A 12 13.33 3.70 -43.29
CA LEU A 12 12.93 4.34 -42.04
C LEU A 12 13.98 3.97 -40.98
N GLN A 13 14.82 4.94 -40.61
CA GLN A 13 15.64 4.84 -39.41
C GLN A 13 14.68 4.79 -38.21
N PRO A 14 14.89 3.89 -37.23
CA PRO A 14 14.09 3.91 -36.00
C PRO A 14 14.33 5.24 -35.29
N GLN A 15 13.27 6.03 -35.15
CA GLN A 15 13.31 7.27 -34.37
C GLN A 15 13.69 6.93 -32.91
N PRO A 16 14.54 7.74 -32.26
CA PRO A 16 14.82 7.56 -30.84
C PRO A 16 13.52 7.71 -30.04
N LEU A 17 13.32 6.79 -29.08
CA LEU A 17 12.16 6.80 -28.18
C LEU A 17 12.11 8.13 -27.42
N ASP A 18 11.00 8.84 -27.58
CA ASP A 18 10.68 10.10 -26.92
C ASP A 18 10.85 9.97 -25.38
N PRO A 19 11.65 10.83 -24.72
CA PRO A 19 11.92 10.72 -23.28
C PRO A 19 10.66 10.87 -22.39
N ASP A 20 9.57 11.45 -22.90
CA ASP A 20 8.28 11.56 -22.21
C ASP A 20 7.39 10.30 -22.36
N ARG A 21 7.87 9.28 -23.07
CA ARG A 21 7.16 8.01 -23.35
C ARG A 21 7.55 6.86 -22.43
N SER A 22 8.30 7.13 -21.35
CA SER A 22 8.76 6.11 -20.42
C SER A 22 7.56 5.38 -19.78
N PRO A 23 7.54 4.04 -19.77
CA PRO A 23 6.43 3.30 -19.20
C PRO A 23 6.26 3.65 -17.71
N ARG A 24 5.02 3.76 -17.25
CA ARG A 24 4.69 4.12 -15.86
C ARG A 24 3.70 3.17 -15.22
N ALA A 25 3.80 3.02 -13.90
CA ALA A 25 2.86 2.27 -13.08
C ALA A 25 2.16 3.20 -12.09
N TYR A 26 0.83 3.16 -12.02
CA TYR A 26 0.02 4.00 -11.12
C TYR A 26 -1.14 3.22 -10.50
N PHE A 27 -1.66 3.70 -9.37
CA PHE A 27 -2.84 3.13 -8.72
C PHE A 27 -4.12 3.73 -9.30
N LEU A 28 -5.15 2.90 -9.53
CA LEU A 28 -6.47 3.33 -9.97
C LEU A 28 -7.53 2.30 -9.56
N GLY A 29 -8.45 2.70 -8.67
CA GLY A 29 -9.62 1.90 -8.31
C GLY A 29 -9.27 0.51 -7.79
N GLY A 30 -8.37 0.43 -6.80
CA GLY A 30 -7.94 -0.84 -6.21
C GLY A 30 -6.99 -1.68 -7.08
N THR A 31 -6.59 -1.17 -8.26
CA THR A 31 -5.69 -1.87 -9.18
C THR A 31 -4.41 -1.08 -9.46
N LEU A 32 -3.34 -1.80 -9.80
CA LEU A 32 -2.11 -1.26 -10.35
C LEU A 32 -2.24 -1.30 -11.87
N VAL A 33 -1.97 -0.17 -12.53
CA VAL A 33 -2.10 -0.02 -13.97
C VAL A 33 -0.74 0.31 -14.57
N LEU A 34 -0.36 -0.41 -15.63
CA LEU A 34 0.81 -0.07 -16.44
C LEU A 34 0.36 0.70 -17.68
N GLU A 35 0.98 1.85 -17.91
CA GLU A 35 0.82 2.65 -19.12
C GLU A 35 2.14 2.73 -19.88
N GLY A 36 2.06 2.75 -21.22
CA GLY A 36 3.23 2.71 -22.08
C GLY A 36 3.87 1.31 -22.20
N VAL A 37 3.28 0.29 -21.57
CA VAL A 37 3.72 -1.11 -21.67
C VAL A 37 2.87 -1.83 -22.73
N PRO A 38 3.45 -2.35 -23.82
CA PRO A 38 2.70 -2.98 -24.90
C PRO A 38 2.15 -4.35 -24.50
N ARG A 39 1.19 -4.86 -25.28
CA ARG A 39 0.47 -6.12 -24.98
C ARG A 39 1.35 -7.38 -25.08
N ASP A 40 2.47 -7.31 -25.80
CA ASP A 40 3.42 -8.40 -25.95
C ASP A 40 4.53 -8.40 -24.88
N ALA A 41 4.57 -7.39 -24.00
CA ALA A 41 5.59 -7.26 -22.95
C ALA A 41 5.50 -8.33 -21.83
N ALA A 42 4.40 -9.10 -21.78
CA ALA A 42 4.19 -10.22 -20.86
C ALA A 42 4.63 -9.95 -19.39
N PRO A 43 4.01 -8.97 -18.70
CA PRO A 43 4.29 -8.72 -17.29
C PRO A 43 3.95 -9.95 -16.42
N PRO A 44 4.57 -10.07 -15.23
CA PRO A 44 4.36 -11.22 -14.35
C PRO A 44 2.90 -11.34 -13.91
N ALA A 45 2.49 -12.56 -13.56
CA ALA A 45 1.22 -12.75 -12.87
C ALA A 45 1.17 -11.88 -11.59
N PRO A 46 0.01 -11.27 -11.25
CA PRO A 46 -1.31 -11.51 -11.83
C PRO A 46 -1.78 -10.42 -12.81
N PHE A 47 -0.86 -9.74 -13.53
CA PHE A 47 -1.26 -8.77 -14.54
C PHE A 47 -2.11 -9.40 -15.65
N ARG A 48 -3.19 -8.72 -16.00
CA ARG A 48 -4.11 -9.06 -17.09
C ARG A 48 -4.29 -7.86 -18.01
N TRP A 49 -4.42 -8.13 -19.30
CA TRP A 49 -4.71 -7.09 -20.29
C TRP A 49 -6.20 -6.74 -20.25
N LEU A 50 -6.54 -5.55 -19.75
CA LEU A 50 -7.91 -5.07 -19.56
C LEU A 50 -8.02 -3.62 -20.04
N ASN A 51 -9.02 -3.31 -20.87
CA ASN A 51 -9.28 -1.94 -21.38
C ASN A 51 -8.01 -1.26 -21.95
N ALA A 52 -7.29 -1.98 -22.81
CA ALA A 52 -6.06 -1.54 -23.47
C ALA A 52 -4.88 -1.20 -22.53
N ARG A 53 -4.89 -1.66 -21.28
CA ARG A 53 -3.78 -1.52 -20.32
C ARG A 53 -3.56 -2.81 -19.54
N TRP A 54 -2.36 -2.99 -19.01
CA TRP A 54 -2.10 -4.07 -18.05
C TRP A 54 -2.58 -3.65 -16.66
N ARG A 55 -3.33 -4.54 -16.00
CA ARG A 55 -3.89 -4.33 -14.66
C ARG A 55 -3.72 -5.53 -13.76
N CYS A 56 -3.45 -5.30 -12.47
CA CYS A 56 -3.56 -6.33 -11.42
C CYS A 56 -4.11 -5.71 -10.12
N PRO A 57 -4.64 -6.51 -9.18
CA PRO A 57 -5.03 -6.03 -7.85
C PRO A 57 -3.86 -5.37 -7.10
N ALA A 58 -4.15 -4.32 -6.32
CA ALA A 58 -3.15 -3.51 -5.61
C ALA A 58 -2.38 -4.26 -4.51
N VAL A 59 -2.97 -5.30 -3.92
CA VAL A 59 -2.32 -6.23 -2.97
C VAL A 59 -0.96 -6.73 -3.46
N HIS A 60 -0.83 -6.94 -4.77
CA HIS A 60 0.39 -7.48 -5.36
C HIS A 60 1.51 -6.46 -5.50
N TYR A 61 1.32 -5.20 -5.08
CA TYR A 61 2.33 -4.15 -5.17
C TYR A 61 3.69 -4.60 -4.62
N ARG A 62 3.68 -5.27 -3.45
CA ARG A 62 4.89 -5.78 -2.80
C ARG A 62 5.68 -6.73 -3.70
N THR A 63 4.99 -7.67 -4.37
CA THR A 63 5.63 -8.69 -5.21
C THR A 63 6.03 -8.14 -6.59
N ILE A 64 5.31 -7.14 -7.11
CA ILE A 64 5.60 -6.57 -8.43
C ILE A 64 6.64 -5.43 -8.39
N ARG A 65 6.82 -4.75 -7.25
CA ARG A 65 7.72 -3.59 -7.12
C ARG A 65 9.16 -3.89 -7.57
N PRO A 66 9.79 -5.04 -7.26
CA PRO A 66 11.11 -5.39 -7.78
C PRO A 66 11.13 -5.47 -9.31
N TRP A 67 10.10 -6.06 -9.91
CA TRP A 67 9.99 -6.17 -11.37
C TRP A 67 9.86 -4.79 -12.04
N LEU A 68 9.04 -3.88 -11.50
CA LEU A 68 8.95 -2.49 -12.01
C LEU A 68 10.32 -1.82 -12.06
N LYS A 69 11.15 -2.02 -11.03
CA LYS A 69 12.50 -1.48 -10.96
C LYS A 69 13.41 -2.06 -12.05
N VAL A 70 13.38 -3.38 -12.26
CA VAL A 70 14.20 -4.06 -13.29
C VAL A 70 13.81 -3.61 -14.70
N GLN A 71 12.52 -3.42 -14.96
CA GLN A 71 12.01 -2.98 -16.26
C GLN A 71 12.11 -1.45 -16.48
N ASN A 72 12.71 -0.72 -15.54
CA ASN A 72 12.82 0.74 -15.57
C ASN A 72 11.45 1.43 -15.77
N ILE A 73 10.38 0.86 -15.19
CA ILE A 73 9.04 1.43 -15.22
C ILE A 73 8.93 2.48 -14.13
N ARG A 74 8.56 3.70 -14.49
CA ARG A 74 8.37 4.80 -13.55
C ARG A 74 7.24 4.47 -12.57
N ASN A 75 7.58 4.35 -11.29
CA ASN A 75 6.63 3.99 -10.25
C ASN A 75 6.00 5.23 -9.61
N THR A 76 4.74 5.51 -9.92
CA THR A 76 3.97 6.63 -9.34
C THR A 76 2.86 6.15 -8.40
N ILE A 77 2.95 4.91 -7.91
CA ILE A 77 1.97 4.30 -6.99
C ILE A 77 2.08 4.89 -5.58
N PRO A 78 3.27 4.99 -4.93
CA PRO A 78 3.35 5.45 -3.54
C PRO A 78 2.78 6.85 -3.33
N ARG A 79 1.73 6.98 -2.51
CA ARG A 79 1.27 8.26 -1.96
C ARG A 79 1.53 8.39 -0.46
N TRP A 80 1.81 7.27 0.21
CA TRP A 80 2.29 7.26 1.59
C TRP A 80 3.61 8.03 1.75
N ARG A 81 3.86 8.47 2.97
CA ARG A 81 5.04 9.24 3.36
C ARG A 81 5.80 8.49 4.46
N ASP A 82 7.11 8.71 4.52
CA ASP A 82 7.87 8.36 5.71
C ASP A 82 7.55 9.39 6.81
N LEU A 83 7.50 8.93 8.06
CA LEU A 83 7.14 9.72 9.22
C LEU A 83 8.34 9.83 10.17
N SER A 84 8.32 10.85 11.02
CA SER A 84 9.22 10.95 12.16
C SER A 84 8.44 10.65 13.42
N LEU A 85 8.36 9.38 13.80
CA LEU A 85 7.60 8.94 14.96
C LEU A 85 8.50 8.78 16.18
N ARG A 86 8.09 9.38 17.29
CA ARG A 86 8.65 9.10 18.61
C ARG A 86 7.52 8.58 19.48
N LEU A 87 7.67 7.35 19.97
CA LEU A 87 6.73 6.80 20.92
C LEU A 87 6.96 7.47 22.29
N SER A 88 5.92 8.12 22.81
CA SER A 88 5.94 8.81 24.11
C SER A 88 5.66 7.86 25.29
N ASP A 89 5.33 6.60 25.00
CA ASP A 89 5.06 5.58 26.00
C ASP A 89 6.38 5.04 26.58
N GLU A 90 6.59 5.23 27.88
CA GLU A 90 7.80 4.82 28.60
C GLU A 90 7.73 3.39 29.15
N ARG A 91 6.59 2.70 28.99
CA ARG A 91 6.43 1.34 29.51
C ARG A 91 7.39 0.38 28.81
N ALA A 92 8.07 -0.46 29.60
CA ALA A 92 8.89 -1.53 29.06
C ALA A 92 8.00 -2.67 28.52
N PRO A 93 8.20 -3.13 27.26
CA PRO A 93 7.51 -4.31 26.76
C PRO A 93 7.89 -5.56 27.55
N HIS A 94 6.92 -6.44 27.76
CA HIS A 94 7.21 -7.77 28.26
C HIS A 94 8.03 -8.58 27.24
N ALA A 95 8.71 -9.63 27.69
CA ALA A 95 9.56 -10.47 26.84
C ALA A 95 8.79 -11.01 25.62
N TYR A 96 7.59 -11.56 25.84
CA TYR A 96 6.74 -12.09 24.76
C TYR A 96 6.27 -11.02 23.76
N GLN A 97 6.11 -9.76 24.20
CA GLN A 97 5.75 -8.64 23.31
C GLN A 97 6.93 -8.26 22.41
N THR A 98 8.14 -8.24 22.99
CA THR A 98 9.38 -7.97 22.27
C THR A 98 9.67 -9.07 21.25
N GLU A 99 9.52 -10.32 21.65
CA GLU A 99 9.69 -11.48 20.76
C GLU A 99 8.69 -11.46 19.61
N ALA A 100 7.41 -11.19 19.90
CA ALA A 100 6.38 -11.08 18.88
C ALA A 100 6.68 -9.97 17.85
N LEU A 101 7.10 -8.79 18.32
CA LEU A 101 7.50 -7.69 17.45
C LEU A 101 8.73 -8.06 16.61
N ALA A 102 9.75 -8.66 17.22
CA ALA A 102 10.97 -9.07 16.54
C ALA A 102 10.68 -10.11 15.45
N ALA A 103 9.84 -11.11 15.74
CA ALA A 103 9.41 -12.12 14.77
C ALA A 103 8.65 -11.48 13.60
N TRP A 104 7.74 -10.54 13.87
CA TRP A 104 7.01 -9.82 12.82
C TRP A 104 7.93 -8.95 11.96
N LEU A 105 8.91 -8.27 12.56
CA LEU A 105 9.93 -7.50 11.83
C LEU A 105 10.79 -8.41 10.95
N ALA A 106 11.20 -9.58 11.46
CA ALA A 106 11.95 -10.59 10.71
C ALA A 106 11.14 -11.20 9.57
N GLY A 107 9.82 -11.35 9.74
CA GLY A 107 8.85 -11.69 8.69
C GLY A 107 8.58 -10.55 7.70
N GLU A 108 9.51 -9.61 7.54
CA GLU A 108 9.40 -8.45 6.67
C GLU A 108 8.08 -7.67 6.87
N ARG A 109 7.65 -7.52 8.14
CA ARG A 109 6.49 -6.72 8.54
C ARG A 109 5.18 -7.22 7.91
N TRP A 110 5.07 -8.53 7.72
CA TRP A 110 3.90 -9.17 7.11
C TRP A 110 3.55 -10.46 7.84
N GLY A 111 2.35 -10.50 8.40
CA GLY A 111 1.86 -11.63 9.19
C GLY A 111 0.96 -11.16 10.33
N SER A 112 0.50 -12.12 11.12
CA SER A 112 -0.34 -11.89 12.29
C SER A 112 0.47 -12.05 13.59
N VAL A 113 0.11 -11.25 14.59
CA VAL A 113 0.60 -11.41 15.97
C VAL A 113 -0.57 -11.84 16.83
N ILE A 114 -0.49 -13.04 17.40
CA ILE A 114 -1.56 -13.63 18.23
C ILE A 114 -1.11 -13.62 19.69
N LEU A 115 -1.73 -12.75 20.49
CA LEU A 115 -1.57 -12.71 21.95
C LEU A 115 -2.93 -12.93 22.63
N PRO A 116 -2.99 -13.41 23.89
CA PRO A 116 -4.22 -13.45 24.66
C PRO A 116 -4.86 -12.06 24.84
N THR A 117 -6.16 -12.01 25.12
CA THR A 117 -6.81 -10.76 25.54
C THR A 117 -6.16 -10.22 26.81
N GLY A 118 -6.02 -8.90 26.91
CA GLY A 118 -5.34 -8.25 28.04
C GLY A 118 -3.79 -8.33 28.01
N ALA A 119 -3.18 -9.09 27.11
CA ALA A 119 -1.72 -9.20 27.00
C ALA A 119 -1.05 -8.01 26.25
N GLY A 120 -1.80 -6.94 25.96
CA GLY A 120 -1.27 -5.73 25.34
C GLY A 120 -1.02 -5.81 23.82
N LYS A 121 -1.92 -6.44 23.05
CA LYS A 121 -1.87 -6.44 21.56
C LYS A 121 -1.72 -5.03 21.00
N THR A 122 -2.53 -4.10 21.51
CA THR A 122 -2.49 -2.69 21.10
C THR A 122 -1.13 -2.06 21.38
N PHE A 123 -0.50 -2.40 22.51
CA PHE A 123 0.84 -1.92 22.82
C PHE A 123 1.89 -2.46 21.84
N VAL A 124 1.83 -3.74 21.46
CA VAL A 124 2.69 -4.31 20.40
C VAL A 124 2.45 -3.62 19.06
N ALA A 125 1.20 -3.30 18.73
CA ALA A 125 0.87 -2.57 17.51
C ALA A 125 1.43 -1.14 17.51
N LEU A 126 1.37 -0.40 18.62
CA LEU A 126 2.05 0.90 18.76
C LEU A 126 3.57 0.79 18.51
N GLN A 127 4.20 -0.25 19.06
CA GLN A 127 5.62 -0.52 18.83
C GLN A 127 5.91 -0.87 17.35
N ALA A 128 5.01 -1.59 16.69
CA ALA A 128 5.13 -1.90 15.26
C ALA A 128 5.04 -0.65 14.37
N ILE A 129 4.14 0.29 14.72
CA ILE A 129 4.04 1.61 14.08
C ILE A 129 5.33 2.40 14.29
N ALA A 130 5.84 2.47 15.52
CA ALA A 130 7.09 3.16 15.83
C ALA A 130 8.30 2.57 15.09
N ALA A 131 8.38 1.24 14.99
CA ALA A 131 9.43 0.52 14.26
C ALA A 131 9.29 0.58 12.72
N THR A 132 8.16 1.09 12.22
CA THR A 132 7.87 1.24 10.79
C THR A 132 7.29 2.63 10.53
N PRO A 133 8.10 3.69 10.64
CA PRO A 133 7.59 5.05 10.67
C PRO A 133 7.21 5.54 9.26
N VAL A 134 6.05 5.10 8.80
CA VAL A 134 5.47 5.38 7.48
C VAL A 134 3.96 5.58 7.62
N SER A 135 3.29 6.16 6.61
CA SER A 135 1.84 6.29 6.66
C SER A 135 1.17 4.96 6.97
N THR A 136 0.37 4.94 8.04
CA THR A 136 -0.24 3.74 8.61
C THR A 136 -1.75 3.90 8.74
N LEU A 137 -2.47 2.85 8.32
CA LEU A 137 -3.92 2.72 8.54
C LEU A 137 -4.18 1.67 9.60
N VAL A 138 -4.91 2.02 10.66
CA VAL A 138 -5.43 1.06 11.64
C VAL A 138 -6.89 0.79 11.34
N VAL A 139 -7.25 -0.48 11.18
CA VAL A 139 -8.60 -0.93 10.85
C VAL A 139 -9.19 -1.69 12.03
N VAL A 140 -10.32 -1.23 12.54
CA VAL A 140 -10.98 -1.77 13.75
C VAL A 140 -12.43 -2.18 13.49
N PRO A 141 -13.05 -3.04 14.32
CA PRO A 141 -14.43 -3.51 14.08
C PRO A 141 -15.53 -2.52 14.46
N THR A 142 -15.32 -1.66 15.47
CA THR A 142 -16.38 -0.78 15.99
C THR A 142 -15.94 0.69 16.06
N LEU A 143 -16.91 1.61 16.11
CA LEU A 143 -16.64 3.03 16.31
C LEU A 143 -16.06 3.33 17.70
N ASP A 144 -16.48 2.60 18.72
CA ASP A 144 -15.93 2.74 20.07
C ASP A 144 -14.43 2.43 20.07
N LEU A 145 -14.02 1.33 19.43
CA LEU A 145 -12.61 0.98 19.27
C LEU A 145 -11.87 2.01 18.41
N LEU A 146 -12.51 2.58 17.40
CA LEU A 146 -11.92 3.63 16.58
C LEU A 146 -11.54 4.84 17.44
N HIS A 147 -12.46 5.31 18.29
CA HIS A 147 -12.20 6.44 19.17
C HIS A 147 -11.16 6.12 20.26
N GLN A 148 -11.14 4.88 20.77
CA GLN A 148 -10.08 4.42 21.68
C GLN A 148 -8.71 4.44 20.99
N TRP A 149 -8.62 3.91 19.78
CA TRP A 149 -7.39 3.92 18.98
C TRP A 149 -6.95 5.33 18.61
N TYR A 150 -7.87 6.22 18.26
CA TYR A 150 -7.57 7.64 18.02
C TYR A 150 -6.86 8.25 19.24
N ALA A 151 -7.46 8.13 20.43
CA ALA A 151 -6.90 8.69 21.65
C ALA A 151 -5.56 8.04 22.01
N LEU A 152 -5.41 6.73 21.79
CA LEU A 152 -4.15 6.03 22.01
C LEU A 152 -3.03 6.53 21.09
N LEU A 153 -3.29 6.68 19.79
CA LEU A 153 -2.31 7.14 18.83
C LEU A 153 -1.94 8.61 19.05
N GLU A 154 -2.91 9.45 19.38
CA GLU A 154 -2.71 10.87 19.69
C GLU A 154 -1.76 11.01 20.89
N ASN A 155 -2.03 10.27 21.96
CA ASN A 155 -1.17 10.25 23.14
C ASN A 155 0.21 9.62 22.87
N ALA A 156 0.25 8.55 22.09
CA ALA A 156 1.49 7.82 21.80
C ALA A 156 2.47 8.63 20.94
N PHE A 157 1.99 9.32 19.90
CA PHE A 157 2.84 9.94 18.88
C PHE A 157 2.83 11.47 18.87
N GLN A 158 1.91 12.11 19.62
CA GLN A 158 1.86 13.57 19.76
C GLN A 158 1.80 14.28 18.39
N MET A 159 0.99 13.74 17.47
CA MET A 159 0.83 14.23 16.10
C MET A 159 -0.64 14.17 15.68
N PRO A 160 -1.05 14.90 14.62
CA PRO A 160 -2.41 14.81 14.10
C PRO A 160 -2.75 13.38 13.68
N ILE A 161 -3.83 12.85 14.27
CA ILE A 161 -4.41 11.57 13.90
C ILE A 161 -5.66 11.80 13.05
N GLY A 162 -5.79 10.99 12.01
CA GLY A 162 -6.96 10.96 11.14
C GLY A 162 -7.97 9.93 11.60
N VAL A 163 -9.24 10.20 11.34
CA VAL A 163 -10.32 9.22 11.48
C VAL A 163 -11.13 9.21 10.20
N TRP A 164 -11.42 8.00 9.72
CA TRP A 164 -12.13 7.84 8.46
C TRP A 164 -13.26 6.84 8.61
N TYR A 165 -14.48 7.34 8.69
CA TYR A 165 -15.72 6.57 8.73
C TYR A 165 -16.90 7.41 8.24
N GLY A 166 -18.11 6.84 8.16
CA GLY A 166 -19.26 7.47 7.51
C GLY A 166 -19.53 8.94 7.86
N GLN A 167 -19.36 9.33 9.14
CA GLN A 167 -19.63 10.70 9.62
C GLN A 167 -18.41 11.63 9.59
N GLU A 168 -17.19 11.10 9.65
CA GLU A 168 -15.96 11.90 9.67
C GLU A 168 -14.92 11.34 8.70
N LYS A 169 -14.41 12.19 7.82
CA LYS A 169 -13.48 11.81 6.75
C LYS A 169 -12.22 12.67 6.81
N LYS A 170 -11.50 12.54 7.91
CA LYS A 170 -10.23 13.22 8.13
C LYS A 170 -9.07 12.25 7.84
N LEU A 171 -8.41 12.45 6.72
CA LEU A 171 -7.25 11.65 6.33
C LEU A 171 -5.96 12.31 6.82
N GLU A 172 -5.20 11.59 7.62
CA GLU A 172 -3.84 11.95 8.04
C GLU A 172 -2.88 10.78 7.73
N PRO A 173 -1.55 11.00 7.75
CA PRO A 173 -0.61 9.90 7.53
C PRO A 173 -0.76 8.74 8.51
N LEU A 174 -1.25 9.01 9.73
CA LEU A 174 -1.66 8.00 10.70
C LEU A 174 -3.17 8.12 10.89
N THR A 175 -3.92 7.14 10.37
CA THR A 175 -5.40 7.19 10.35
C THR A 175 -6.00 5.91 10.93
N VAL A 176 -7.12 6.06 11.63
CA VAL A 176 -7.94 4.94 12.11
C VAL A 176 -9.25 4.88 11.31
N THR A 177 -9.68 3.69 10.94
CA THR A 177 -10.94 3.44 10.21
C THR A 177 -11.62 2.18 10.71
N THR A 178 -12.90 2.00 10.37
CA THR A 178 -13.61 0.74 10.61
C THR A 178 -13.56 -0.19 9.42
N TYR A 179 -13.70 -1.51 9.62
CA TYR A 179 -13.73 -2.46 8.49
C TYR A 179 -14.76 -2.11 7.40
N PRO A 180 -16.03 -1.78 7.72
CA PRO A 180 -16.99 -1.39 6.68
C PRO A 180 -16.55 -0.15 5.90
N SER A 181 -15.93 0.82 6.58
CA SER A 181 -15.45 2.06 5.96
C SER A 181 -14.21 1.82 5.11
N ALA A 182 -13.28 0.98 5.56
CA ALA A 182 -12.10 0.55 4.80
C ALA A 182 -12.51 -0.18 3.52
N TYR A 183 -13.43 -1.14 3.63
CA TYR A 183 -13.97 -1.87 2.48
C TYR A 183 -14.60 -0.93 1.46
N ALA A 184 -15.49 -0.04 1.91
CA ALA A 184 -16.19 0.91 1.03
C ALA A 184 -15.26 1.92 0.34
N GLN A 185 -13.99 2.04 0.77
CA GLN A 185 -13.05 3.07 0.30
C GLN A 185 -11.69 2.50 -0.11
N ALA A 186 -11.55 1.17 -0.24
CA ALA A 186 -10.32 0.51 -0.66
C ALA A 186 -9.82 1.03 -2.01
N GLU A 187 -10.75 1.36 -2.92
CA GLU A 187 -10.45 1.94 -4.23
C GLU A 187 -9.84 3.34 -4.18
N THR A 188 -10.08 4.10 -3.09
CA THR A 188 -9.64 5.48 -2.92
C THR A 188 -8.40 5.57 -2.02
N LEU A 189 -8.35 4.74 -0.97
CA LEU A 189 -7.31 4.81 0.07
C LEU A 189 -6.16 3.82 -0.15
N GLY A 190 -6.27 2.90 -1.12
CA GLY A 190 -5.35 1.77 -1.30
C GLY A 190 -3.89 2.14 -1.60
N ASP A 191 -3.59 3.38 -1.99
CA ASP A 191 -2.22 3.87 -2.22
C ASP A 191 -1.70 4.88 -1.17
N GLN A 192 -2.53 5.22 -0.17
CA GLN A 192 -2.23 6.24 0.84
C GLN A 192 -1.38 5.72 2.01
N PHE A 193 -1.39 4.41 2.23
CA PHE A 193 -0.78 3.77 3.40
C PHE A 193 0.16 2.65 2.98
N LYS A 194 1.28 2.51 3.70
CA LYS A 194 2.26 1.44 3.46
C LYS A 194 2.18 0.35 4.52
N LEU A 195 1.78 0.71 5.73
CA LEU A 195 1.49 -0.21 6.82
C LEU A 195 -0.02 -0.21 7.08
N ILE A 196 -0.59 -1.40 7.21
CA ILE A 196 -1.99 -1.59 7.59
C ILE A 196 -2.01 -2.51 8.80
N ILE A 197 -2.68 -2.10 9.86
CA ILE A 197 -2.85 -2.87 11.09
C ILE A 197 -4.33 -3.22 11.21
N PHE A 198 -4.61 -4.51 11.26
CA PHE A 198 -5.95 -5.04 11.46
C PHE A 198 -6.13 -5.45 12.91
N ASP A 199 -6.94 -4.70 13.65
CA ASP A 199 -7.32 -5.07 15.01
C ASP A 199 -8.51 -6.02 14.99
N GLU A 200 -8.52 -6.97 15.92
CA GLU A 200 -9.50 -8.04 16.06
C GLU A 200 -9.95 -8.67 14.73
N ILE A 201 -8.96 -9.02 13.89
CA ILE A 201 -9.15 -9.58 12.53
C ILE A 201 -10.06 -10.82 12.49
N HIS A 202 -10.24 -11.49 13.62
CA HIS A 202 -11.12 -12.64 13.76
C HIS A 202 -12.61 -12.28 13.64
N HIS A 203 -12.98 -10.99 13.68
CA HIS A 203 -14.34 -10.52 13.41
C HIS A 203 -14.67 -10.37 11.91
N LEU A 204 -13.71 -10.58 11.00
CA LEU A 204 -13.97 -10.54 9.56
C LEU A 204 -14.70 -11.81 9.07
N PRO A 205 -15.83 -11.70 8.36
CA PRO A 205 -16.51 -12.84 7.75
C PRO A 205 -15.72 -13.42 6.58
N ALA A 206 -15.61 -14.77 6.51
CA ALA A 206 -14.84 -15.63 5.58
C ALA A 206 -14.58 -15.16 4.11
N PRO A 207 -15.44 -14.36 3.43
CA PRO A 207 -15.21 -13.98 2.03
C PRO A 207 -14.44 -12.68 1.77
N SER A 208 -14.28 -11.75 2.72
CA SER A 208 -13.83 -10.37 2.43
C SER A 208 -12.31 -10.12 2.49
N TRP A 209 -11.48 -11.16 2.67
CA TRP A 209 -10.01 -11.05 2.75
C TRP A 209 -9.37 -10.37 1.54
N HIS A 210 -9.90 -10.60 0.33
CA HIS A 210 -9.20 -10.26 -0.91
C HIS A 210 -9.34 -8.80 -1.37
N GLU A 211 -10.28 -8.05 -0.80
CA GLU A 211 -10.59 -6.69 -1.30
C GLU A 211 -9.90 -5.59 -0.50
N ILE A 212 -9.44 -5.88 0.72
CA ILE A 212 -8.79 -4.90 1.61
C ILE A 212 -7.26 -5.07 1.60
N ALA A 213 -6.76 -6.29 1.41
CA ALA A 213 -5.35 -6.61 1.50
C ALA A 213 -4.79 -7.08 0.18
#